data_AF-A0A1X3CSL2-F1
#
_entry.id   AF-A0A1X3CSL2-F1
#
_cell.length_a   1.000
_cell.length_b   1.000
_cell.length_c   1.000
_cell.angle_alpha   90.00
_cell.angle_beta   90.00
_cell.angle_gamma   90.00
#
_symmetry.space_group_name_H-M   'P 1'
#
loop_
_entity.id
_entity.type
_entity.pdbx_description
1 polymer ?
#
loop_
_entity_poly.entity_id
_entity_poly.type
_entity_poly.pdbx_seq_one_letter_code
_entity_poly.pdbx_strand_id
1 'polypeptide(L)' 'GADEFARGAQHINGIESFWGYAKNRLVKFNGVPKKTFYLHLKETEFRFNHRHDDLYKVLLKILRNRPLG' A
#
# COMPACT_ATOMS: atom_id res chain seq x y z
N GLY A 1 -22.31 -21.50 2.75
CA GLY A 1 -21.24 -21.84 1.78
C GLY A 1 -21.31 -20.99 0.53
N ALA A 2 -21.36 -19.67 0.67
CA ALA A 2 -21.29 -18.73 -0.46
C ALA A 2 -20.10 -17.75 -0.34
N ASP A 3 -19.33 -17.84 0.75
CA ASP A 3 -18.35 -16.81 1.15
C ASP A 3 -16.89 -17.17 0.86
N GLU A 4 -16.60 -18.40 0.42
CA GLU A 4 -15.22 -18.83 0.16
C GLU A 4 -14.73 -18.44 -1.25
N PHE A 5 -15.64 -18.39 -2.25
CA PHE A 5 -15.28 -18.00 -3.62
C PHE A 5 -15.32 -16.47 -3.85
N ALA A 6 -16.17 -15.74 -3.12
CA ALA A 6 -16.17 -14.28 -3.15
C ALA A 6 -14.87 -13.69 -2.60
N ARG A 7 -14.22 -14.37 -1.64
CA ARG A 7 -12.89 -13.99 -1.12
C ARG A 7 -11.77 -14.17 -2.14
N GLY A 8 -11.81 -15.24 -2.96
CA GLY A 8 -10.79 -15.52 -3.96
C GLY A 8 -10.73 -14.48 -5.09
N ALA A 9 -11.88 -14.16 -5.69
CA ALA A 9 -11.95 -13.17 -6.77
C ALA A 9 -11.67 -11.74 -6.28
N GLN A 10 -12.21 -11.36 -5.11
CA GLN A 10 -11.94 -10.04 -4.50
C GLN A 10 -10.46 -9.87 -4.13
N HIS A 11 -9.80 -10.92 -3.62
CA HIS A 11 -8.38 -10.88 -3.29
C HIS A 11 -7.49 -10.77 -4.54
N ILE A 12 -7.81 -11.50 -5.61
CA ILE A 12 -7.13 -11.36 -6.91
C ILE A 12 -7.31 -9.94 -7.45
N ASN A 13 -8.54 -9.41 -7.44
CA ASN A 13 -8.83 -8.03 -7.85
C ASN A 13 -8.07 -7.00 -6.99
N GLY A 14 -7.89 -7.28 -5.70
CA GLY A 14 -7.11 -6.45 -4.78
C GLY A 14 -5.62 -6.42 -5.12
N ILE A 15 -5.04 -7.58 -5.45
CA ILE A 15 -3.64 -7.70 -5.90
C ILE A 15 -3.43 -6.98 -7.23
N GLU A 16 -4.32 -7.18 -8.20
CA GLU A 16 -4.24 -6.50 -9.50
C GLU A 16 -4.37 -4.98 -9.35
N SER A 17 -5.33 -4.53 -8.54
CA SER A 17 -5.51 -3.11 -8.21
C SER A 17 -4.27 -2.52 -7.53
N PHE A 18 -3.66 -3.26 -6.61
CA PHE A 18 -2.43 -2.84 -5.95
C PHE A 18 -1.28 -2.67 -6.95
N TRP A 19 -1.05 -3.64 -7.83
CA TRP A 19 0.03 -3.55 -8.82
C TRP A 19 -0.21 -2.46 -9.86
N GLY A 20 -1.47 -2.23 -10.26
CA GLY A 20 -1.84 -1.07 -11.09
C GLY A 20 -1.53 0.26 -10.42
N TYR A 21 -1.90 0.42 -9.14
CA TYR A 21 -1.58 1.59 -8.34
C TYR A 21 -0.06 1.78 -8.17
N ALA A 22 0.65 0.70 -7.84
CA ALA A 22 2.09 0.72 -7.60
C ALA A 22 2.87 1.10 -8.86
N LYS A 23 2.51 0.53 -10.02
CA LYS A 23 3.11 0.90 -11.31
C LYS A 23 2.97 2.40 -11.58
N ASN A 24 1.75 2.93 -11.48
CA ASN A 24 1.48 4.36 -11.74
C ASN A 24 2.25 5.29 -10.80
N ARG A 25 2.47 4.88 -9.55
CA ARG A 25 3.25 5.65 -8.59
C ARG A 25 4.74 5.58 -8.85
N LEU A 26 5.28 4.37 -9.06
CA LEU A 26 6.72 4.14 -9.18
C LEU A 26 7.29 4.71 -10.49
N VAL A 27 6.51 4.76 -11.58
CA VAL A 27 6.92 5.38 -12.86
C VAL A 27 7.30 6.86 -12.68
N LYS A 28 6.67 7.58 -11.74
CA LYS A 28 6.96 9.00 -11.49
C LYS A 28 8.35 9.25 -10.89
N PHE A 29 9.01 8.22 -10.38
CA PHE A 29 10.36 8.34 -9.83
C PHE A 29 11.46 8.28 -10.90
N ASN A 30 11.12 8.00 -12.17
CA ASN A 30 12.09 7.86 -13.28
C ASN A 30 13.21 6.83 -12.99
N GLY A 31 12.88 5.80 -12.21
CA GLY A 31 13.82 4.80 -11.71
C GLY A 31 13.91 4.82 -10.19
N VAL A 32 14.09 3.64 -9.60
CA VAL A 32 14.25 3.48 -8.15
C VAL A 32 15.51 2.64 -7.93
N PRO A 33 16.47 3.09 -7.10
CA PRO A 33 17.64 2.29 -6.77
C PRO A 33 17.24 0.93 -6.20
N LYS A 34 17.87 -0.16 -6.67
CA LYS A 34 17.57 -1.52 -6.24
C LYS A 34 17.60 -1.68 -4.71
N LYS A 35 18.55 -1.01 -4.05
CA LYS A 35 18.72 -1.04 -2.59
C LYS A 35 17.56 -0.40 -1.81
N THR A 36 16.84 0.55 -2.39
CA THR A 36 15.71 1.23 -1.72
C THR A 36 14.36 0.79 -2.27
N PHE A 37 14.32 0.01 -3.35
CA PHE A 37 13.07 -0.45 -3.99
C PHE A 37 12.08 -1.06 -3.00
N TYR A 38 12.55 -1.90 -2.08
CA TYR A 38 11.71 -2.48 -1.03
C TYR A 38 11.02 -1.42 -0.15
N LEU A 39 11.72 -0.35 0.21
CA LEU A 39 11.15 0.75 1.00
C LEU A 39 10.06 1.49 0.22
N HIS A 40 10.28 1.77 -1.06
CA HIS A 40 9.26 2.40 -1.92
C HIS A 40 8.05 1.50 -2.11
N LEU A 41 8.25 0.19 -2.22
CA LEU A 41 7.15 -0.77 -2.34
C LEU A 41 6.33 -0.82 -1.05
N LYS A 42 6.98 -0.87 0.12
CA LYS A 42 6.30 -0.84 1.43
C LYS A 42 5.57 0.47 1.70
N GLU A 43 6.15 1.60 1.33
CA GLU A 43 5.47 2.90 1.41
C GLU A 43 4.24 2.94 0.47
N THR A 44 4.36 2.37 -0.72
CA THR A 44 3.26 2.29 -1.70
C THR A 44 2.14 1.37 -1.23
N GLU A 45 2.47 0.21 -0.63
CA GLU A 45 1.53 -0.68 0.05
C GLU A 45 0.77 0.06 1.16
N PHE A 46 1.50 0.79 2.02
CA PHE A 46 0.89 1.57 3.09
C PHE A 46 -0.11 2.61 2.55
N ARG A 47 0.27 3.35 1.50
CA ARG A 47 -0.62 4.33 0.85
C ARG A 47 -1.81 3.69 0.18
N PHE A 48 -1.64 2.54 -0.48
CA PHE A 48 -2.74 1.84 -1.12
C PHE A 48 -3.78 1.38 -0.08
N ASN A 49 -3.32 0.83 1.04
CA ASN A 49 -4.20 0.36 2.10
C ASN A 49 -4.95 1.50 2.81
N HIS A 50 -4.37 2.70 2.86
CA HIS A 50 -4.97 3.90 3.47
C HIS A 50 -5.42 4.94 2.43
N ARG A 51 -5.68 4.53 1.19
CA ARG A 51 -5.96 5.45 0.06
C ARG A 51 -7.25 6.28 0.22
N HIS A 52 -8.13 5.87 1.14
CA HIS A 52 -9.38 6.55 1.47
C HIS A 52 -9.32 7.24 2.84
N ASP A 53 -8.17 7.19 3.52
CA ASP A 53 -7.97 7.77 4.83
C ASP A 53 -7.23 9.12 4.75
N ASP A 54 -7.39 9.90 5.80
CA ASP A 54 -6.52 11.05 6.06
C ASP A 54 -5.16 10.55 6.56
N LEU A 55 -4.18 10.49 5.65
CA LEU A 55 -2.86 9.96 5.93
C LEU A 55 -2.16 10.68 7.09
N TYR A 56 -2.41 11.97 7.27
CA TYR A 56 -1.84 12.73 8.38
C TYR A 56 -2.36 12.22 9.72
N LYS A 57 -3.67 12.02 9.84
CA LYS A 57 -4.28 11.44 11.05
C LYS A 57 -3.83 10.01 11.30
N VAL A 58 -3.68 9.20 10.24
CA VAL A 58 -3.15 7.82 10.35
C VAL A 58 -1.73 7.85 10.93
N LEU A 59 -0.85 8.67 10.37
CA LEU A 59 0.53 8.79 10.84
C LEU A 59 0.60 9.29 12.28
N LEU A 60 -0.17 10.32 12.65
CA LEU A 60 -0.24 10.80 14.03
C LEU A 60 -0.66 9.69 15.01
N LYS A 61 -1.65 8.87 14.63
CA LYS A 61 -2.09 7.73 15.45
C LYS A 61 -0.98 6.69 15.61
N ILE A 62 -0.28 6.34 14.51
CA ILE A 62 0.83 5.39 14.55
C ILE A 62 1.95 5.91 15.46
N LEU A 63 2.39 7.15 15.25
CA LEU A 63 3.48 7.77 16.01
C LEU A 63 3.15 7.96 17.49
N ARG A 64 1.88 8.20 17.84
CA ARG A 64 1.44 8.24 19.24
C ARG A 64 1.56 6.87 19.91
N ASN A 65 1.23 5.80 19.19
CA ASN A 65 1.25 4.43 19.71
C ASN A 65 2.64 3.79 19.66
N ARG A 66 3.48 4.23 18.73
CA ARG A 66 4.84 3.76 18.49
C ARG A 66 5.72 4.98 18.19
N PRO A 67 6.15 5.71 19.22
CA PRO A 67 7.03 6.84 19.04
C PRO A 67 8.35 6.41 18.41
N LEU A 68 8.96 7.33 17.66
CA LEU A 68 10.30 7.15 17.10
C LEU A 68 11.30 7.47 18.21
N GLY A 69 11.54 6.54 19.13
CA GLY A 69 12.43 6.72 20.28
C GLY A 69 12.38 5.55 21.23
#